data_AF-A0A9J6ZP35-F1
#
_entry.id   AF-A0A9J6ZP35-F1
#
_cell.length_a   1.000
_cell.length_b   1.000
_cell.length_c   1.000
_cell.angle_alpha   90.00
_cell.angle_beta   90.00
_cell.angle_gamma   90.00
#
_symmetry.space_group_name_H-M   'P 1'
#
loop_
_entity.id
_entity.type
_entity.pdbx_description
1 polymer ?
#
loop_
_entity_poly.entity_id
_entity_poly.type
_entity_poly.pdbx_seq_one_letter_code
_entity_poly.pdbx_strand_id
1 'polypeptide(L)'
;MREIRYAGLLFLLVVLTALPSCKNQPVNNETVEDQVRKSYEQFILLMDAGVNPLMVLRLEGDNVEGEITKPTDADMEEFMVLYEQEPLCSGLNSREEIVACLVNVLKEKGCVRMIMCADCIYSCAQE
;
A
#
# COMPACT_ATOMS: atom_id res chain seq x y z
N MET A 1 45.74 -56.83 3.37
CA MET A 1 45.87 -55.62 4.21
C MET A 1 46.06 -54.45 3.25
N ARG A 2 44.99 -53.72 2.91
CA ARG A 2 44.55 -52.44 3.51
C ARG A 2 45.55 -51.29 3.19
N GLU A 3 45.23 -50.13 2.61
CA GLU A 3 44.00 -49.47 2.16
C GLU A 3 44.36 -48.44 1.06
N ILE A 4 43.47 -48.29 0.08
CA ILE A 4 43.52 -47.27 -0.97
C ILE A 4 43.00 -45.97 -0.37
N ARG A 5 43.85 -44.94 -0.23
CA ARG A 5 43.45 -43.59 0.16
C ARG A 5 43.26 -42.71 -1.08
N TYR A 6 42.13 -42.90 -1.76
CA TYR A 6 41.54 -41.92 -2.68
C TYR A 6 40.10 -41.67 -2.25
N ALA A 7 39.94 -41.04 -1.09
CA ALA A 7 38.66 -40.59 -0.59
C ALA A 7 38.81 -39.11 -0.21
N GLY A 8 38.38 -38.21 -1.10
CA GLY A 8 38.41 -36.79 -0.76
C GLY A 8 38.32 -35.79 -1.92
N LEU A 9 37.97 -36.19 -3.14
CA LEU A 9 38.00 -35.23 -4.27
C LEU A 9 36.88 -35.36 -5.31
N LEU A 10 35.81 -36.11 -5.02
CA LEU A 10 34.70 -36.33 -5.96
C LEU A 10 33.29 -36.21 -5.35
N PHE A 11 33.10 -35.36 -4.34
CA PHE A 11 31.78 -35.15 -3.72
C PHE A 11 31.41 -33.68 -3.49
N LEU A 12 31.98 -32.75 -4.28
CA LEU A 12 31.80 -31.31 -4.07
C LEU A 12 31.45 -30.53 -5.35
N LEU A 13 30.81 -31.18 -6.33
CA LEU A 13 30.47 -30.55 -7.61
C LEU A 13 29.06 -30.83 -8.16
N VAL A 14 28.12 -31.37 -7.36
CA VAL A 14 26.78 -31.75 -7.87
C VAL A 14 25.61 -31.05 -7.15
N VAL A 15 25.84 -30.21 -6.13
CA VAL A 15 24.76 -29.63 -5.30
C VAL A 15 24.65 -28.11 -5.39
N LEU A 16 24.90 -27.50 -6.56
CA LEU A 16 24.80 -26.03 -6.70
C LEU A 16 24.11 -25.52 -7.98
N THR A 17 23.47 -26.40 -8.77
CA THR A 17 22.75 -25.99 -10.00
C THR A 17 21.24 -26.16 -9.93
N ALA A 18 20.66 -26.17 -8.72
CA ALA A 18 19.21 -26.21 -8.53
C ALA A 18 18.76 -25.06 -7.61
N LEU A 19 19.06 -23.82 -7.99
CA LEU A 19 18.20 -22.71 -7.60
C LEU A 19 17.14 -22.61 -8.70
N PRO A 20 15.92 -23.13 -8.48
CA PRO A 20 14.84 -22.84 -9.40
C PRO A 20 14.60 -21.33 -9.36
N SER A 21 14.50 -20.74 -10.55
CA SER A 21 14.02 -19.36 -10.74
C SER A 21 12.71 -19.15 -9.98
N CYS A 22 12.78 -18.60 -8.76
CA CYS A 22 11.65 -17.94 -8.15
C CYS A 22 11.47 -16.58 -8.82
N LYS A 23 10.99 -16.59 -10.07
CA LYS A 23 10.35 -15.43 -10.69
C LYS A 23 8.93 -15.79 -11.09
N ASN A 24 8.18 -16.32 -10.14
CA ASN A 24 6.74 -16.12 -10.10
C ASN A 24 6.52 -14.81 -9.37
N GLN A 25 6.69 -13.69 -10.08
CA GLN A 25 6.03 -12.48 -9.66
C GLN A 25 4.53 -12.80 -9.81
N PRO A 26 3.76 -12.88 -8.71
CA PRO A 26 2.34 -13.13 -8.83
C PRO A 26 1.78 -12.07 -9.78
N VAL A 27 1.10 -12.51 -10.84
CA VAL A 27 0.26 -11.60 -11.63
C VAL A 27 -0.76 -11.10 -10.62
N ASN A 28 -0.58 -9.87 -10.16
CA ASN A 28 -1.46 -9.27 -9.18
C ASN A 28 -2.78 -9.04 -9.92
N ASN A 29 -3.70 -9.99 -9.81
CA ASN A 29 -5.03 -9.90 -10.42
C ASN A 29 -5.97 -8.99 -9.60
N GLU A 30 -5.44 -8.32 -8.56
CA GLU A 30 -6.19 -7.35 -7.76
C GLU A 30 -6.37 -6.06 -8.57
N THR A 31 -7.61 -5.65 -8.76
CA THR A 31 -7.91 -4.39 -9.43
C THR A 31 -7.47 -3.20 -8.55
N VAL A 32 -7.30 -2.02 -9.14
CA VAL A 32 -7.06 -0.77 -8.38
C VAL A 32 -8.14 -0.59 -7.29
N GLU A 33 -9.39 -0.94 -7.59
CA GLU A 33 -10.49 -0.86 -6.63
C GLU A 33 -10.29 -1.82 -5.44
N ASP A 34 -9.86 -3.05 -5.69
CA ASP A 34 -9.59 -4.02 -4.62
C ASP A 34 -8.45 -3.54 -3.71
N GLN A 35 -7.39 -2.97 -4.30
CA GLN A 35 -6.23 -2.45 -3.57
C GLN A 35 -6.59 -1.22 -2.72
N VAL A 36 -7.39 -0.29 -3.28
CA VAL A 36 -7.93 0.86 -2.53
C VAL A 36 -8.85 0.40 -1.40
N ARG A 37 -9.77 -0.53 -1.68
CA ARG A 37 -10.71 -1.08 -0.70
C ARG A 37 -9.98 -1.69 0.49
N LYS A 38 -8.97 -2.52 0.23
CA LYS A 38 -8.14 -3.15 1.26
C LYS A 38 -7.43 -2.11 2.14
N SER A 39 -6.87 -1.07 1.55
CA SER A 39 -6.19 0.01 2.29
C SER A 39 -7.18 0.81 3.13
N TYR A 40 -8.34 1.15 2.56
CA TYR A 40 -9.42 1.83 3.27
C TYR A 40 -9.93 1.00 4.46
N GLU A 41 -10.14 -0.31 4.30
CA GLU A 41 -10.56 -1.19 5.38
C GLU A 41 -9.53 -1.23 6.52
N GLN A 42 -8.23 -1.26 6.20
CA GLN A 42 -7.17 -1.18 7.21
C GLN A 42 -7.18 0.16 7.96
N PHE A 43 -7.41 1.27 7.24
CA PHE A 43 -7.54 2.59 7.83
C PHE A 43 -8.73 2.68 8.80
N ILE A 44 -9.91 2.19 8.40
CA ILE A 44 -11.09 2.14 9.26
C ILE A 44 -10.84 1.30 10.51
N LEU A 45 -10.23 0.12 10.38
CA LEU A 45 -9.92 -0.75 11.52
C LEU A 45 -9.02 -0.05 12.56
N LEU A 46 -8.08 0.77 12.12
CA LEU A 46 -7.22 1.55 13.01
C LEU A 46 -7.99 2.67 13.70
N MET A 47 -8.87 3.37 12.99
CA MET A 47 -9.75 4.38 13.61
C MET A 47 -10.71 3.77 14.63
N ASP A 48 -11.31 2.62 14.32
CA ASP A 48 -12.19 1.90 15.25
C ASP A 48 -11.45 1.44 16.51
N ALA A 49 -10.13 1.23 16.41
CA ALA A 49 -9.25 0.96 17.54
C ALA A 49 -8.82 2.21 18.32
N GLY A 50 -9.31 3.40 17.95
CA GLY A 50 -9.00 4.68 18.60
C GLY A 50 -7.65 5.28 18.20
N VAL A 51 -7.04 4.80 17.10
CA VAL A 51 -5.86 5.43 16.51
C VAL A 51 -6.33 6.57 15.62
N ASN A 52 -5.52 7.63 15.52
CA ASN A 52 -5.70 8.68 14.52
C ASN A 52 -4.70 8.44 13.38
N PRO A 53 -5.01 7.58 12.37
CA PRO A 53 -4.12 7.31 11.26
C PRO A 53 -4.15 8.42 10.20
N LEU A 54 -3.06 8.49 9.45
CA LEU A 54 -2.94 9.11 8.13
C LEU A 54 -2.78 7.98 7.11
N MET A 55 -3.61 7.94 6.09
CA MET A 55 -3.45 7.08 4.92
C MET A 55 -3.06 7.91 3.71
N VAL A 56 -2.06 7.46 2.96
CA VAL A 56 -1.65 8.01 1.69
C VAL A 56 -1.69 6.91 0.64
N LEU A 57 -2.43 7.14 -0.45
CA LEU A 57 -2.49 6.22 -1.59
C LEU A 57 -1.87 6.91 -2.81
N ARG A 58 -0.97 6.20 -3.50
CA ARG A 58 -0.34 6.64 -4.75
C ARG A 58 -0.56 5.62 -5.85
N LEU A 59 -0.76 6.08 -7.08
CA LEU A 59 -0.99 5.21 -8.24
C LEU A 59 0.30 5.07 -9.06
N GLU A 60 0.86 3.87 -9.07
CA GLU A 60 2.05 3.50 -9.84
C GLU A 60 1.66 2.52 -10.95
N GLY A 61 1.27 3.07 -12.10
CA GLY A 61 0.66 2.31 -13.19
C GLY A 61 -0.70 1.75 -12.79
N ASP A 62 -0.81 0.43 -12.72
CA ASP A 62 -2.02 -0.28 -12.26
C ASP A 62 -1.94 -0.73 -10.79
N ASN A 63 -0.87 -0.37 -10.07
CA ASN A 63 -0.68 -0.72 -8.67
C ASN A 63 -0.93 0.48 -7.77
N VAL A 64 -1.53 0.24 -6.61
CA VAL A 64 -1.74 1.24 -5.58
C VAL A 64 -0.71 1.03 -4.48
N GLU A 65 0.19 1.99 -4.30
CA GLU A 65 1.06 2.05 -3.14
C GLU A 65 0.31 2.73 -2.00
N GLY A 66 -0.04 1.94 -0.98
CA GLY A 66 -0.74 2.42 0.21
C GLY A 66 0.18 2.45 1.43
N GLU A 67 0.23 3.59 2.10
CA GLU A 67 0.97 3.79 3.35
C GLU A 67 0.00 4.29 4.43
N ILE A 68 0.04 3.67 5.63
CA ILE A 68 -0.71 4.13 6.80
C ILE A 68 0.25 4.40 7.94
N THR A 69 0.31 5.65 8.38
CA THR A 69 1.23 6.11 9.44
C THR A 69 0.47 6.88 10.52
N LYS A 70 1.19 7.24 11.59
CA LYS A 70 0.72 8.25 12.52
C LYS A 70 1.00 9.63 11.92
N PRO A 71 0.01 10.54 11.86
CA PRO A 71 0.23 11.89 11.37
C PRO A 71 1.20 12.65 12.28
N THR A 72 2.03 13.45 11.65
CA THR A 72 2.88 14.47 12.27
C THR A 72 2.12 15.78 12.43
N ASP A 73 2.67 16.73 13.19
CA ASP A 73 2.09 18.07 13.32
C ASP A 73 2.00 18.78 11.95
N ALA A 74 2.98 18.55 11.07
CA ALA A 74 2.97 19.10 9.72
C ALA A 74 1.84 18.51 8.85
N ASP A 75 1.57 17.21 8.98
CA ASP A 75 0.44 16.57 8.27
C ASP A 75 -0.91 17.13 8.72
N MET A 76 -1.02 17.46 10.01
CA MET A 76 -2.21 18.06 10.59
C MET A 76 -2.41 19.50 10.11
N GLU A 77 -1.34 20.29 10.05
CA GLU A 77 -1.38 21.64 9.48
C GLU A 77 -1.74 21.61 7.99
N GLU A 78 -1.13 20.69 7.23
CA GLU A 78 -1.45 20.50 5.81
C GLU A 78 -2.91 20.10 5.62
N PHE A 79 -3.42 19.17 6.43
CA PHE A 79 -4.83 18.78 6.40
C PHE A 79 -5.76 19.98 6.61
N MET A 80 -5.49 20.82 7.62
CA MET A 80 -6.32 22.01 7.87
C MET A 80 -6.35 22.95 6.67
N VAL A 81 -5.22 23.13 5.98
CA VAL A 81 -5.15 24.00 4.80
C VAL A 81 -5.87 23.37 3.61
N LEU A 82 -5.57 22.12 3.27
CA LEU A 82 -6.05 21.49 2.05
C LEU A 82 -7.52 21.06 2.14
N TYR A 83 -7.93 20.52 3.29
CA TYR A 83 -9.30 20.06 3.48
C TYR A 83 -10.29 21.24 3.63
N GLU A 84 -9.90 22.35 4.27
CA GLU A 84 -10.79 23.52 4.34
C GLU A 84 -10.95 24.23 2.99
N GLN A 85 -9.91 24.18 2.14
CA GLN A 85 -9.96 24.82 0.82
C GLN A 85 -10.72 23.99 -0.20
N GLU A 86 -10.46 22.68 -0.25
CA GLU A 86 -11.02 21.79 -1.26
C GLU A 86 -11.20 20.36 -0.69
N PRO A 87 -12.20 20.14 0.18
CA PRO A 87 -12.47 18.80 0.68
C PRO A 87 -12.93 17.92 -0.48
N LEU A 88 -12.29 16.76 -0.64
CA LEU A 88 -12.68 15.80 -1.65
C LEU A 88 -13.80 14.91 -1.09
N CYS A 89 -14.70 14.46 -1.98
CA CYS A 89 -15.66 13.42 -1.63
C CYS A 89 -16.58 13.76 -0.44
N SER A 90 -16.99 15.02 -0.30
CA SER A 90 -17.77 15.48 0.86
C SER A 90 -19.16 14.86 0.95
N GLY A 91 -19.58 14.43 2.14
CA GLY A 91 -20.95 14.00 2.43
C GLY A 91 -21.29 12.56 2.03
N LEU A 92 -20.28 11.74 1.76
CA LEU A 92 -20.46 10.31 1.50
C LEU A 92 -20.64 9.55 2.81
N ASN A 93 -21.53 8.56 2.82
CA ASN A 93 -21.87 7.83 4.04
C ASN A 93 -21.83 6.31 3.89
N SER A 94 -21.62 5.81 2.67
CA SER A 94 -21.38 4.39 2.43
C SER A 94 -19.91 4.12 2.12
N ARG A 95 -19.45 2.94 2.56
CA ARG A 95 -18.11 2.44 2.28
C ARG A 95 -17.82 2.38 0.79
N GLU A 96 -18.81 1.92 0.02
CA GLU A 96 -18.69 1.75 -1.42
C GLU A 96 -18.54 3.09 -2.14
N GLU A 97 -19.28 4.12 -1.74
CA GLU A 97 -19.13 5.47 -2.29
C GLU A 97 -17.75 6.06 -1.98
N ILE A 98 -17.27 5.88 -0.74
CA ILE A 98 -15.95 6.37 -0.32
C ILE A 98 -14.85 5.69 -1.13
N VAL A 99 -14.88 4.36 -1.25
CA VAL A 99 -13.90 3.61 -2.06
C VAL A 99 -13.96 4.04 -3.52
N ALA A 100 -15.15 4.17 -4.11
CA ALA A 100 -15.29 4.64 -5.49
C ALA A 100 -14.72 6.06 -5.66
N CYS A 101 -14.93 6.94 -4.69
CA CYS A 101 -14.39 8.29 -4.74
C CYS A 101 -12.86 8.30 -4.64
N LEU A 102 -12.28 7.52 -3.72
CA LEU A 102 -10.83 7.34 -3.61
C LEU A 102 -10.22 6.84 -4.92
N VAL A 103 -10.83 5.83 -5.54
CA VAL A 103 -10.37 5.31 -6.85
C VAL A 103 -10.42 6.39 -7.93
N ASN A 104 -11.50 7.17 -7.98
CA ASN A 104 -11.64 8.24 -8.98
C ASN A 104 -10.59 9.34 -8.78
N VAL A 105 -10.44 9.83 -7.55
CA VAL A 105 -9.42 10.84 -7.21
C VAL A 105 -8.02 10.32 -7.50
N LEU A 106 -7.74 9.07 -7.14
CA LEU A 106 -6.44 8.45 -7.34
C LEU A 106 -6.10 8.30 -8.84
N LYS A 107 -7.08 7.98 -9.68
CA LYS A 107 -6.91 7.93 -11.15
C LYS A 107 -6.74 9.31 -11.78
N GLU A 108 -7.38 10.34 -11.23
CA GLU A 108 -7.32 11.71 -11.75
C GLU A 108 -6.03 12.43 -11.34
N LYS A 109 -5.67 12.33 -10.05
CA LYS A 109 -4.60 13.12 -9.43
C LYS A 109 -3.35 12.30 -9.13
N GLY A 110 -3.39 10.97 -9.24
CA GLY A 110 -2.26 10.07 -8.94
C GLY A 110 -1.97 9.89 -7.45
N CYS A 111 -2.57 10.69 -6.58
CA CYS A 111 -2.34 10.66 -5.13
C CYS A 111 -3.57 11.15 -4.35
N VAL A 112 -3.92 10.47 -3.26
CA VAL A 112 -5.00 10.86 -2.35
C VAL A 112 -4.63 10.55 -0.89
N ARG A 113 -5.07 11.42 0.02
CA ARG A 113 -4.86 11.27 1.48
C ARG A 113 -6.17 11.19 2.24
N MET A 114 -6.13 10.50 3.37
CA MET A 114 -7.20 10.46 4.36
C MET A 114 -6.60 10.57 5.75
N ILE A 115 -7.24 11.33 6.64
CA ILE A 115 -6.72 11.54 7.98
C ILE A 115 -7.86 11.68 9.00
N MET A 116 -7.71 11.07 10.18
CA MET A 116 -8.59 11.21 11.35
C MET A 116 -10.09 10.84 11.23
N CYS A 117 -10.68 10.80 10.05
CA CYS A 117 -12.09 10.44 9.87
C CYS A 117 -12.34 9.64 8.59
N ALA A 118 -13.49 8.95 8.54
CA ALA A 118 -13.83 8.00 7.49
C ALA A 118 -14.01 8.62 6.10
N ASP A 119 -14.25 9.91 6.02
CA ASP A 119 -14.49 10.66 4.79
C ASP A 119 -13.67 11.98 4.73
N CYS A 120 -12.64 12.12 5.56
CA CYS A 120 -11.72 13.25 5.56
C CYS A 120 -10.69 13.11 4.42
N ILE A 121 -11.19 13.15 3.18
CA ILE A 121 -10.40 12.90 1.98
C ILE A 121 -9.90 14.22 1.41
N TYR A 122 -8.62 14.28 1.07
CA TYR A 122 -7.99 15.48 0.51
C TYR A 122 -6.87 15.11 -0.46
N SER A 123 -6.49 16.05 -1.31
CA SER A 123 -5.39 15.84 -2.25
C SER A 123 -4.04 15.81 -1.53
N CYS A 124 -3.07 15.09 -2.09
CA CYS A 124 -1.68 15.29 -1.70
C CYS A 124 -1.20 16.69 -2.10
N ALA A 125 -0.37 17.34 -1.28
CA ALA A 125 0.36 18.52 -1.70
C ALA A 125 1.12 18.22 -3.01
N GLN A 126 1.05 19.13 -3.97
CA GLN A 126 1.88 19.06 -5.19
C GLN A 126 3.33 19.37 -4.78
N GLU A 127 4.24 18.43 -5.02
CA GLU A 127 5.69 18.63 -4.83
C GLU A 127 6.31 19.52 -5.92
#